data_AF-A0A914QC14-F1
#
_entry.id   AF-A0A914QC14-F1
#
_cell.length_a   1.000
_cell.length_b   1.000
_cell.length_c   1.000
_cell.angle_alpha   90.00
_cell.angle_beta   90.00
_cell.angle_gamma   90.00
#
_symmetry.space_group_name_H-M   'P 1'
#
loop_
_entity.id
_entity.type
_entity.pdbx_description
1 polymer ?
#
loop_
_entity_poly.entity_id
_entity_poly.type
_entity_poly.pdbx_seq_one_letter_code
_entity_poly.pdbx_strand_id
1 'polypeptide(L)'
;MNKPSKNKVLNLGLLYSHSGVYNFGQQRYKDLVQYLNYTSFDDLDRSAMRSWIWQTCNEFGFFGTTDSGNSFFGSRISLNFYIDICMDVFGYNVEKIKAGIAKTLKVYGGMENYTGTNVIAPRGSIDPWSALALKASNDSSVIPYLIEEGSHCSDMSPPSESDSESMKNLKALILQNIKKWIGVSPINNFVDARSSNNKQKKLYGSQITWGKDSGFYKYKPSKKQLRRSFGRYLHKEILMKKFTENAAYMNITQNAISQPADHFNKTDAKEWNQRFWNNSVFYKSDGPVFLMIDGEGPGGPSFINDENSPFLTWAKRFGADTYFLEHRGYGESLPTSEQSMETLKYISSEQALADIANFIEAINEIRPNSKWITFGGSYKYN
;
A
#
# COMPACT_ATOMS: atom_id res chain seq x y z
N MET A 1 -14.85 30.41 -23.95
CA MET A 1 -13.99 30.41 -22.75
C MET A 1 -14.76 31.05 -21.60
N ASN A 2 -15.33 30.26 -20.68
CA ASN A 2 -15.94 30.77 -19.46
C ASN A 2 -15.20 30.14 -18.28
N LYS A 3 -14.50 30.97 -17.48
CA LYS A 3 -13.97 30.55 -16.18
C LYS A 3 -15.17 30.16 -15.30
N PRO A 4 -15.18 28.97 -14.66
CA PRO A 4 -16.22 28.65 -13.70
C PRO A 4 -16.20 29.66 -12.55
N SER A 5 -17.38 30.10 -12.13
CA SER A 5 -17.60 31.02 -11.01
C SER A 5 -16.84 30.60 -9.74
N LYS A 6 -16.05 31.54 -9.18
CA LYS A 6 -15.27 31.41 -7.93
C LYS A 6 -16.12 31.24 -6.65
N ASN A 7 -17.43 31.03 -6.78
CA ASN A 7 -18.40 30.94 -5.68
C ASN A 7 -19.02 29.53 -5.54
N LYS A 8 -18.38 28.47 -6.04
CA LYS A 8 -18.85 27.10 -5.76
C LYS A 8 -18.52 26.72 -4.32
N VAL A 9 -19.56 26.68 -3.50
CA VAL A 9 -19.54 26.11 -2.16
C VAL A 9 -19.76 24.60 -2.30
N LEU A 10 -18.75 23.81 -1.95
CA LEU A 10 -18.83 22.35 -1.97
C LEU A 10 -18.74 21.84 -0.52
N ASN A 11 -19.69 20.99 -0.14
CA ASN A 11 -19.57 20.19 1.08
C ASN A 11 -18.50 19.12 0.80
N LEU A 12 -17.26 19.40 1.21
CA LEU A 12 -16.07 18.57 0.98
C LEU A 12 -16.00 17.33 1.91
N GLY A 13 -17.00 17.13 2.76
CA GLY A 13 -17.05 16.07 3.79
C GLY A 13 -17.09 14.63 3.29
N LEU A 14 -17.01 14.43 1.97
CA LEU A 14 -17.09 13.14 1.31
C LEU A 14 -15.82 12.77 0.55
N LEU A 15 -14.81 13.65 0.48
CA LEU A 15 -13.66 13.43 -0.39
C LEU A 15 -12.49 12.71 0.28
N TYR A 16 -12.35 12.79 1.61
CA TYR A 16 -11.23 12.18 2.32
C TYR A 16 -11.65 11.72 3.72
N SER A 17 -11.93 10.42 3.87
CA SER A 17 -12.16 9.78 5.16
C SER A 17 -11.06 8.75 5.42
N HIS A 18 -9.83 9.20 5.59
CA HIS A 18 -8.80 8.44 6.29
C HIS A 18 -8.17 9.40 7.30
N SER A 19 -8.25 9.01 8.59
CA SER A 19 -7.67 9.61 9.81
C SER A 19 -8.36 10.73 10.62
N GLY A 20 -9.47 11.36 10.22
CA GLY A 20 -10.10 12.31 11.16
C GLY A 20 -11.44 12.90 10.72
N VAL A 21 -12.36 13.06 11.67
CA VAL A 21 -13.64 13.78 11.49
C VAL A 21 -13.34 15.27 11.35
N TYR A 22 -12.89 15.69 10.18
CA TYR A 22 -12.93 17.10 9.82
C TYR A 22 -14.34 17.42 9.34
N ASN A 23 -15.00 18.30 10.10
CA ASN A 23 -16.34 18.76 9.81
C ASN A 23 -16.27 19.72 8.61
N PHE A 24 -16.22 19.16 7.40
CA PHE A 24 -16.29 19.92 6.16
C PHE A 24 -17.73 20.43 5.97
N GLY A 25 -18.11 21.41 6.78
CA GLY A 25 -19.13 22.37 6.37
C GLY A 25 -18.70 23.05 5.07
N GLN A 26 -19.65 23.75 4.45
CA GLN A 26 -19.49 24.57 3.25
C GLN A 26 -18.14 25.33 3.18
N GLN A 27 -17.08 24.71 2.64
CA GLN A 27 -15.81 25.38 2.39
C GLN A 27 -15.79 25.87 0.95
N ARG A 28 -15.32 27.10 0.77
CA ARG A 28 -15.09 27.64 -0.56
C ARG A 28 -13.78 27.06 -1.07
N TYR A 29 -13.69 26.85 -2.37
CA TYR A 29 -12.46 26.41 -3.05
C TYR A 29 -11.18 27.12 -2.56
N LYS A 30 -11.26 28.42 -2.27
CA LYS A 30 -10.14 29.23 -1.75
C LYS A 30 -9.62 28.75 -0.39
N ASP A 31 -10.51 28.31 0.49
CA ASP A 31 -10.17 27.88 1.85
C ASP A 31 -9.40 26.54 1.76
N LEU A 32 -9.77 25.65 0.84
CA LEU A 32 -9.04 24.42 0.52
C LEU A 32 -7.64 24.70 -0.05
N VAL A 33 -7.54 25.61 -1.02
CA VAL A 33 -6.22 26.01 -1.59
C VAL A 33 -5.33 26.60 -0.50
N GLN A 34 -5.88 27.45 0.38
CA GLN A 34 -5.14 28.00 1.50
C GLN A 34 -4.69 26.90 2.46
N TYR A 35 -5.57 25.95 2.80
CA TYR A 35 -5.24 24.80 3.65
C TYR A 35 -4.10 23.96 3.06
N LEU A 36 -4.16 23.66 1.76
CA LEU A 36 -3.14 22.88 1.07
C LEU A 36 -1.83 23.65 0.88
N ASN A 37 -1.83 24.99 0.86
CA ASN A 37 -0.61 25.80 0.71
C ASN A 37 0.28 25.84 1.95
N TYR A 38 -0.21 25.38 3.11
CA TYR A 38 0.64 25.24 4.29
C TYR A 38 1.62 24.07 4.11
N THR A 39 2.92 24.36 4.25
CA THR A 39 4.00 23.38 4.04
C THR A 39 4.54 22.77 5.35
N SER A 40 4.16 23.34 6.50
CA SER A 40 4.66 22.94 7.81
C SER A 40 4.01 21.65 8.32
N PHE A 41 4.78 20.87 9.08
CA PHE A 41 4.41 19.59 9.69
C PHE A 41 3.77 19.70 11.08
N ASP A 42 3.33 20.90 11.47
CA ASP A 42 2.62 21.18 12.73
C ASP A 42 1.23 20.50 12.81
N ASP A 43 0.68 20.13 11.66
CA ASP A 43 -0.57 19.39 11.52
C ASP A 43 -0.32 18.18 10.60
N LEU A 44 -0.27 16.99 11.19
CA LEU A 44 0.07 15.75 10.47
C LEU A 44 -1.04 15.32 9.50
N ASP A 45 -2.31 15.62 9.80
CA ASP A 45 -3.42 15.31 8.90
C ASP A 45 -3.40 16.24 7.68
N ARG A 46 -3.12 17.53 7.89
CA ARG A 46 -2.90 18.48 6.78
C ARG A 46 -1.72 18.08 5.92
N SER A 47 -0.63 17.65 6.56
CA SER A 47 0.58 17.22 5.87
C SER A 47 0.35 15.94 5.06
N ALA A 48 -0.38 14.97 5.62
CA ALA A 48 -0.81 13.77 4.92
C ALA A 48 -1.69 14.10 3.71
N MET A 49 -2.65 15.03 3.87
CA MET A 49 -3.48 15.51 2.77
C MET A 49 -2.65 16.14 1.66
N ARG A 50 -1.71 17.03 2.00
CA ARG A 50 -0.84 17.68 1.01
C ARG A 50 0.04 16.67 0.28
N SER A 51 0.61 15.68 0.98
CA SER A 51 1.34 14.55 0.37
C SER A 51 0.46 13.77 -0.61
N TRP A 52 -0.76 13.41 -0.20
CA TRP A 52 -1.68 12.65 -1.03
C TRP A 52 -2.08 13.40 -2.32
N ILE A 53 -2.46 14.68 -2.20
CA ILE A 53 -2.80 15.49 -3.37
C ILE A 53 -1.57 15.67 -4.27
N TRP A 54 -0.39 15.89 -3.68
CA TRP A 54 0.85 15.97 -4.45
C TRP A 54 1.08 14.72 -5.30
N GLN A 55 1.02 13.53 -4.70
CA GLN A 55 1.21 12.28 -5.44
C GLN A 55 0.10 12.02 -6.46
N THR A 56 -1.13 12.43 -6.15
CA THR A 56 -2.25 12.35 -7.10
C THR A 56 -2.04 13.27 -8.30
N CYS A 57 -1.53 14.49 -8.09
CA CYS A 57 -1.20 15.43 -9.18
C CYS A 57 0.07 15.02 -9.96
N ASN A 58 1.02 14.35 -9.32
CA ASN A 58 2.33 14.05 -9.88
C ASN A 58 2.44 12.62 -10.47
N GLU A 59 1.73 11.63 -9.92
CA GLU A 59 1.93 10.22 -10.23
C GLU A 59 0.64 9.47 -10.58
N PHE A 60 -0.44 9.61 -9.80
CA PHE A 60 -1.56 8.65 -9.86
C PHE A 60 -2.76 9.12 -10.68
N GLY A 61 -3.05 10.42 -10.70
CA GLY A 61 -4.26 10.94 -11.34
C GLY A 61 -5.56 10.44 -10.71
N PHE A 62 -5.54 10.14 -9.41
CA PHE A 62 -6.68 9.63 -8.64
C PHE A 62 -7.75 10.70 -8.39
N PHE A 63 -8.49 11.07 -9.44
CA PHE A 63 -9.49 12.13 -9.39
C PHE A 63 -10.92 11.56 -9.38
N GLY A 64 -11.57 11.60 -8.21
CA GLY A 64 -12.95 11.16 -8.01
C GLY A 64 -13.96 12.16 -8.58
N THR A 65 -14.32 12.02 -9.86
CA THR A 65 -15.24 12.95 -10.53
C THR A 65 -16.69 12.45 -10.53
N THR A 66 -17.62 13.39 -10.67
CA THR A 66 -19.04 13.11 -10.89
C THR A 66 -19.49 13.63 -12.26
N ASP A 67 -18.55 13.80 -13.20
CA ASP A 67 -18.81 14.40 -14.53
C ASP A 67 -19.82 13.61 -15.37
N SER A 68 -20.03 12.33 -15.07
CA SER A 68 -21.05 11.51 -15.75
C SER A 68 -22.49 11.98 -15.48
N GLY A 69 -22.73 12.73 -14.39
CA GLY A 69 -24.07 13.14 -13.97
C GLY A 69 -24.99 12.01 -13.47
N ASN A 70 -24.58 10.75 -13.64
CA ASN A 70 -25.37 9.55 -13.34
C ASN A 70 -25.25 9.09 -11.88
N SER A 71 -24.53 9.83 -11.03
CA SER A 71 -24.41 9.52 -9.61
C SER A 71 -25.46 10.28 -8.79
N PHE A 72 -25.73 9.82 -7.56
CA PHE A 72 -26.55 10.56 -6.60
C PHE A 72 -26.01 11.98 -6.31
N PHE A 73 -24.72 12.22 -6.56
CA PHE A 73 -24.08 13.53 -6.40
C PHE A 73 -24.26 14.47 -7.60
N GLY A 74 -24.94 14.03 -8.68
CA GLY A 74 -25.10 14.79 -9.91
C GLY A 74 -23.77 15.12 -10.57
N SER A 75 -23.61 16.34 -11.10
CA SER A 75 -22.39 16.81 -11.79
C SER A 75 -21.63 17.89 -11.00
N ARG A 76 -21.51 17.73 -9.68
CA ARG A 76 -20.98 18.76 -8.77
C ARG A 76 -19.45 18.83 -8.73
N ILE A 77 -18.75 17.70 -8.89
CA ILE A 77 -17.29 17.62 -8.80
C ILE A 77 -16.74 17.22 -10.17
N SER A 78 -16.23 18.20 -10.91
CA SER A 78 -15.66 17.96 -12.24
C SER A 78 -14.16 17.70 -12.19
N LEU A 79 -13.59 17.06 -13.21
CA LEU A 79 -12.14 16.89 -13.34
C LEU A 79 -11.37 18.22 -13.22
N ASN A 80 -11.93 19.30 -13.76
CA ASN A 80 -11.33 20.64 -13.66
C ASN A 80 -11.13 21.11 -12.21
N PHE A 81 -11.96 20.67 -11.27
CA PHE A 81 -11.78 21.02 -9.85
C PHE A 81 -10.43 20.50 -9.33
N TYR A 82 -10.07 19.28 -9.67
CA TYR A 82 -8.79 18.70 -9.27
C TYR A 82 -7.61 19.28 -10.05
N ILE A 83 -7.79 19.52 -11.35
CA ILE A 83 -6.77 20.19 -12.17
C ILE A 83 -6.48 21.60 -11.61
N ASP A 84 -7.51 22.34 -11.23
CA ASP A 84 -7.37 23.67 -10.65
C ASP A 84 -6.61 23.58 -9.31
N ILE A 85 -6.88 22.60 -8.44
CA ILE A 85 -6.09 22.36 -7.21
C ILE A 85 -4.63 22.10 -7.54
N CYS A 86 -4.35 21.17 -8.47
CA CYS A 86 -2.99 20.84 -8.88
C CYS A 86 -2.24 22.07 -9.43
N MET A 87 -2.95 22.92 -10.18
CA MET A 87 -2.40 24.13 -10.76
C MET A 87 -2.17 25.23 -9.71
N ASP A 88 -3.15 25.49 -8.84
CA ASP A 88 -3.11 26.59 -7.87
C ASP A 88 -2.19 26.30 -6.67
N VAL A 89 -2.05 25.03 -6.28
CA VAL A 89 -1.22 24.62 -5.12
C VAL A 89 0.20 24.22 -5.55
N PHE A 90 0.35 23.52 -6.66
CA PHE A 90 1.63 22.92 -7.08
C PHE A 90 2.16 23.45 -8.42
N GLY A 91 1.41 24.27 -9.15
CA GLY A 91 1.81 24.74 -10.49
C GLY A 91 1.82 23.63 -11.55
N TYR A 92 1.02 22.57 -11.35
CA TYR A 92 0.95 21.41 -12.25
C TYR A 92 -0.26 21.56 -13.17
N ASN A 93 0.03 21.82 -14.45
CA ASN A 93 -0.99 21.86 -15.50
C ASN A 93 -1.34 20.43 -15.99
N VAL A 94 -2.36 20.34 -16.84
CA VAL A 94 -2.84 19.06 -17.40
C VAL A 94 -1.73 18.26 -18.10
N GLU A 95 -0.79 18.93 -18.77
CA GLU A 95 0.31 18.26 -19.47
C GLU A 95 1.28 17.58 -18.50
N LYS A 96 1.67 18.28 -17.41
CA LYS A 96 2.51 17.71 -16.35
C LYS A 96 1.82 16.53 -15.66
N ILE A 97 0.53 16.68 -15.32
CA ILE A 97 -0.25 15.61 -14.69
C ILE A 97 -0.28 14.36 -15.57
N LYS A 98 -0.62 14.52 -16.87
CA LYS A 98 -0.63 13.40 -17.83
C LYS A 98 0.75 12.76 -18.01
N ALA A 99 1.81 13.56 -18.07
CA ALA A 99 3.17 13.05 -18.19
C ALA A 99 3.59 12.23 -16.97
N GLY A 100 3.23 12.69 -15.77
CA GLY A 100 3.42 11.98 -14.51
C GLY A 100 2.73 10.62 -14.49
N ILE A 101 1.43 10.61 -14.78
CA ILE A 101 0.63 9.37 -14.87
C ILE A 101 1.20 8.41 -15.91
N ALA A 102 1.58 8.90 -17.09
CA ALA A 102 2.20 8.08 -18.13
C ALA A 102 3.54 7.49 -17.68
N LYS A 103 4.35 8.24 -16.91
CA LYS A 103 5.59 7.72 -16.30
C LYS A 103 5.27 6.60 -15.32
N THR A 104 4.33 6.80 -14.40
CA THR A 104 3.89 5.81 -13.42
C THR A 104 3.40 4.53 -14.08
N LEU A 105 2.48 4.64 -15.05
CA LEU A 105 1.94 3.49 -15.78
C LEU A 105 3.01 2.74 -16.58
N LYS A 106 4.01 3.46 -17.12
CA LYS A 106 5.14 2.83 -17.82
C LYS A 106 6.01 1.98 -16.89
N VAL A 107 6.12 2.36 -15.62
CA VAL A 107 6.92 1.64 -14.63
C VAL A 107 6.15 0.48 -14.02
N TYR A 108 4.90 0.72 -13.59
CA TYR A 108 4.13 -0.26 -12.80
C TYR A 108 3.10 -1.05 -13.63
N GLY A 109 2.80 -0.63 -14.85
CA GLY A 109 1.89 -1.32 -15.78
C GLY A 109 0.40 -1.13 -15.52
N GLY A 110 0.02 -0.65 -14.33
CA GLY A 110 -1.38 -0.46 -13.94
C GLY A 110 -2.19 -1.76 -13.98
N MET A 111 -3.51 -1.65 -14.13
CA MET A 111 -4.43 -2.80 -14.12
C MET A 111 -4.24 -3.81 -15.25
N GLU A 112 -3.67 -3.40 -16.39
CA GLU A 112 -3.64 -4.21 -17.60
C GLU A 112 -2.27 -4.84 -17.87
N ASN A 113 -1.20 -4.16 -17.43
CA ASN A 113 0.17 -4.56 -17.76
C ASN A 113 1.02 -4.82 -16.50
N TYR A 114 0.39 -5.18 -15.38
CA TYR A 114 1.11 -5.54 -14.16
C TYR A 114 2.07 -6.72 -14.42
N THR A 115 3.35 -6.55 -14.09
CA THR A 115 4.41 -7.56 -14.34
C THR A 115 5.02 -8.16 -13.07
N GLY A 116 4.45 -7.89 -11.90
CA GLY A 116 4.91 -8.50 -10.66
C GLY A 116 4.63 -10.00 -10.58
N THR A 117 5.17 -10.65 -9.56
CA THR A 117 5.02 -12.10 -9.33
C THR A 117 4.72 -12.36 -7.86
N ASN A 118 4.08 -13.48 -7.56
CA ASN A 118 3.75 -13.92 -6.20
C ASN A 118 2.87 -12.90 -5.46
N VAL A 119 1.73 -12.54 -6.05
CA VAL A 119 0.80 -11.55 -5.49
C VAL A 119 -0.61 -12.13 -5.46
N ILE A 120 -1.28 -12.00 -4.32
CA ILE A 120 -2.73 -12.16 -4.25
C ILE A 120 -3.32 -10.76 -4.22
N ALA A 121 -4.31 -10.56 -5.07
CA ALA A 121 -4.82 -9.28 -5.49
C ALA A 121 -6.34 -9.23 -5.21
N PRO A 122 -6.75 -9.21 -3.93
CA PRO A 122 -8.17 -9.25 -3.58
C PRO A 122 -8.84 -7.91 -3.86
N ARG A 123 -10.08 -7.95 -4.35
CA ARG A 123 -10.94 -6.78 -4.54
C ARG A 123 -12.38 -7.10 -4.14
N GLY A 124 -13.04 -6.14 -3.51
CA GLY A 124 -14.45 -6.27 -3.14
C GLY A 124 -15.39 -6.11 -4.34
N SER A 125 -16.53 -6.80 -4.36
CA SER A 125 -17.57 -6.59 -5.39
C SER A 125 -18.38 -5.31 -5.16
N ILE A 126 -18.52 -4.88 -3.91
CA ILE A 126 -19.21 -3.63 -3.52
C ILE A 126 -18.23 -2.49 -3.21
N ASP A 127 -16.93 -2.73 -3.34
CA ASP A 127 -15.90 -1.70 -3.22
C ASP A 127 -15.86 -0.85 -4.50
N PRO A 128 -16.13 0.48 -4.44
CA PRO A 128 -16.04 1.35 -5.60
C PRO A 128 -14.64 1.34 -6.25
N TRP A 129 -13.59 1.05 -5.48
CA TRP A 129 -12.22 0.97 -5.97
C TRP A 129 -11.91 -0.31 -6.76
N SER A 130 -12.78 -1.31 -6.69
CA SER A 130 -12.67 -2.56 -7.45
C SER A 130 -12.61 -2.34 -8.97
N ALA A 131 -13.15 -1.21 -9.44
CA ALA A 131 -13.07 -0.80 -10.84
C ALA A 131 -11.61 -0.59 -11.31
N LEU A 132 -10.74 -0.16 -10.39
CA LEU A 132 -9.32 0.17 -10.58
C LEU A 132 -8.36 -0.95 -10.18
N ALA A 133 -8.86 -2.08 -9.67
CA ALA A 133 -8.04 -3.20 -9.25
C ALA A 133 -7.62 -4.10 -10.43
N LEU A 134 -6.49 -4.80 -10.28
CA LEU A 134 -6.04 -5.84 -11.21
C LEU A 134 -7.17 -6.88 -11.44
N LYS A 135 -7.51 -7.15 -12.70
CA LYS A 135 -8.60 -8.07 -13.07
C LYS A 135 -8.11 -9.38 -13.68
N ALA A 136 -6.94 -9.35 -14.31
CA ALA A 136 -6.31 -10.49 -14.94
C ALA A 136 -4.79 -10.35 -14.87
N SER A 137 -4.08 -11.47 -14.93
CA SER A 137 -2.63 -11.50 -15.07
C SER A 137 -2.23 -12.65 -15.98
N ASN A 138 -1.14 -12.46 -16.74
CA ASN A 138 -0.52 -13.50 -17.54
C ASN A 138 0.42 -14.40 -16.71
N ASP A 139 0.77 -13.99 -15.48
CA ASP A 139 1.61 -14.76 -14.59
C ASP A 139 0.77 -15.60 -13.62
N SER A 140 0.98 -16.92 -13.64
CA SER A 140 0.26 -17.88 -12.79
C SER A 140 0.46 -17.71 -11.27
N SER A 141 1.48 -16.94 -10.85
CA SER A 141 1.74 -16.61 -9.46
C SER A 141 1.01 -15.36 -8.97
N VAL A 142 0.34 -14.64 -9.87
CA VAL A 142 -0.48 -13.47 -9.57
C VAL A 142 -1.94 -13.87 -9.63
N ILE A 143 -2.66 -13.67 -8.53
CA ILE A 143 -4.04 -14.14 -8.36
C ILE A 143 -4.94 -12.93 -8.08
N PRO A 144 -5.52 -12.31 -9.12
CA PRO A 144 -6.66 -11.41 -8.96
C PRO A 144 -7.84 -12.20 -8.36
N TYR A 145 -8.45 -11.69 -7.28
CA TYR A 145 -9.54 -12.39 -6.61
C TYR A 145 -10.69 -11.44 -6.28
N LEU A 146 -11.90 -11.75 -6.77
CA LEU A 146 -13.10 -10.99 -6.44
C LEU A 146 -13.77 -11.57 -5.20
N ILE A 147 -13.94 -10.74 -4.18
CA ILE A 147 -14.67 -11.08 -2.96
C ILE A 147 -16.13 -10.69 -3.16
N GLU A 148 -17.00 -11.68 -3.34
CA GLU A 148 -18.45 -11.46 -3.35
C GLU A 148 -18.91 -10.89 -2.00
N GLU A 149 -19.69 -9.81 -2.07
CA GLU A 149 -20.13 -8.95 -0.95
C GLU A 149 -18.99 -8.27 -0.16
N GLY A 150 -17.74 -8.40 -0.62
CA GLY A 150 -16.59 -7.78 0.02
C GLY A 150 -16.61 -6.26 -0.14
N SER A 151 -16.45 -5.55 0.98
CA SER A 151 -16.19 -4.11 1.01
C SER A 151 -14.69 -3.82 1.00
N HIS A 152 -14.33 -2.54 1.03
CA HIS A 152 -12.95 -2.07 0.95
C HIS A 152 -12.03 -2.69 2.01
N CYS A 153 -10.98 -3.38 1.55
CA CYS A 153 -9.98 -4.06 2.39
C CYS A 153 -10.57 -4.98 3.48
N SER A 154 -11.78 -5.49 3.27
CA SER A 154 -12.50 -6.35 4.24
C SER A 154 -11.76 -7.66 4.54
N ASP A 155 -10.89 -8.10 3.65
CA ASP A 155 -10.01 -9.27 3.82
C ASP A 155 -8.97 -9.08 4.94
N MET A 156 -8.64 -7.84 5.29
CA MET A 156 -7.72 -7.52 6.37
C MET A 156 -8.37 -7.63 7.76
N SER A 157 -9.69 -7.82 7.84
CA SER A 157 -10.41 -7.98 9.11
C SER A 157 -10.32 -9.42 9.65
N PRO A 158 -10.35 -9.61 10.99
CA PRO A 158 -10.37 -10.93 11.62
C PRO A 158 -11.38 -11.90 10.97
N PRO A 159 -11.09 -13.21 10.90
CA PRO A 159 -12.09 -14.21 10.53
C PRO A 159 -13.35 -14.09 11.38
N SER A 160 -14.52 -14.03 10.73
CA SER A 160 -15.82 -13.99 11.40
C SER A 160 -16.70 -15.17 10.96
N GLU A 161 -17.61 -15.62 11.83
CA GLU A 161 -18.63 -16.61 11.45
C GLU A 161 -19.56 -16.06 10.36
N SER A 162 -19.75 -14.73 10.33
CA SER A 162 -20.51 -14.00 9.32
C SER A 162 -19.77 -13.80 7.99
N ASP A 163 -18.50 -14.23 7.87
CA ASP A 163 -17.76 -14.09 6.61
C ASP A 163 -18.46 -14.84 5.49
N SER A 164 -18.58 -14.20 4.32
CA SER A 164 -19.09 -14.84 3.10
C SER A 164 -18.21 -16.04 2.72
N GLU A 165 -18.78 -16.99 1.98
CA GLU A 165 -18.01 -18.15 1.52
C GLU A 165 -16.82 -17.71 0.64
N SER A 166 -17.01 -16.65 -0.15
CA SER A 166 -15.94 -16.05 -0.95
C SER A 166 -14.78 -15.51 -0.08
N MET A 167 -15.09 -14.88 1.05
CA MET A 167 -14.09 -14.38 2.00
C MET A 167 -13.34 -15.54 2.68
N LYS A 168 -14.05 -16.59 3.11
CA LYS A 168 -13.45 -17.79 3.70
C LYS A 168 -12.48 -18.47 2.73
N ASN A 169 -12.89 -18.61 1.46
CA ASN A 169 -12.05 -19.16 0.39
C ASN A 169 -10.81 -18.31 0.15
N LEU A 170 -10.93 -16.97 0.13
CA LEU A 170 -9.78 -16.07 0.00
C LEU A 170 -8.79 -16.24 1.17
N LYS A 171 -9.27 -16.22 2.41
CA LYS A 171 -8.39 -16.37 3.59
C LYS A 171 -7.65 -17.72 3.57
N ALA A 172 -8.31 -18.80 3.13
CA ALA A 172 -7.68 -20.10 2.93
C ALA A 172 -6.64 -20.08 1.79
N LEU A 173 -6.94 -19.41 0.68
CA LEU A 173 -6.04 -19.25 -0.46
C LEU A 173 -4.78 -18.46 -0.09
N ILE A 174 -4.92 -17.38 0.68
CA ILE A 174 -3.78 -16.59 1.19
C ILE A 174 -2.88 -17.48 2.04
N LEU A 175 -3.46 -18.21 3.00
CA LEU A 175 -2.72 -19.15 3.85
C LEU A 175 -1.95 -20.22 3.04
N GLN A 176 -2.56 -20.76 1.98
CA GLN A 176 -1.90 -21.75 1.12
C GLN A 176 -0.74 -21.14 0.33
N ASN A 177 -0.89 -19.92 -0.18
CA ASN A 177 0.18 -19.26 -0.92
C ASN A 177 1.31 -18.81 0.00
N ILE A 178 1.02 -18.30 1.20
CA ILE A 178 2.04 -18.02 2.20
C ILE A 178 2.89 -19.27 2.46
N LYS A 179 2.26 -20.43 2.73
CA LYS A 179 2.97 -21.73 2.90
C LYS A 179 3.88 -22.04 1.72
N LYS A 180 3.36 -21.90 0.50
CA LYS A 180 4.10 -22.15 -0.74
C LYS A 180 5.30 -21.21 -0.88
N TRP A 181 5.13 -19.93 -0.62
CA TRP A 181 6.17 -18.91 -0.82
C TRP A 181 7.28 -18.97 0.24
N ILE A 182 6.93 -19.29 1.50
CA ILE A 182 7.93 -19.48 2.55
C ILE A 182 8.61 -20.86 2.50
N GLY A 183 8.13 -21.78 1.64
CA GLY A 183 8.73 -23.11 1.45
C GLY A 183 8.39 -24.12 2.55
N VAL A 184 7.31 -23.90 3.31
CA VAL A 184 6.86 -24.84 4.36
C VAL A 184 5.97 -25.92 3.71
N SER A 185 6.44 -27.17 3.69
CA SER A 185 5.62 -28.34 3.33
C SER A 185 4.43 -28.46 4.31
N PRO A 186 3.29 -29.06 3.91
CA PRO A 186 2.11 -29.14 4.77
C PRO A 186 2.46 -29.76 6.14
N ILE A 187 2.47 -28.94 7.19
CA ILE A 187 2.64 -29.44 8.56
C ILE A 187 1.35 -30.17 8.93
N ASN A 188 1.42 -31.50 9.01
CA ASN A 188 0.30 -32.38 9.36
C ASN A 188 -0.16 -32.30 10.83
N ASN A 189 0.42 -31.41 11.65
CA ASN A 189 0.15 -31.35 13.09
C ASN A 189 -0.48 -30.03 13.54
N PHE A 190 -1.45 -29.53 12.78
CA PHE A 190 -2.41 -28.55 13.31
C PHE A 190 -3.81 -29.09 13.13
N VAL A 191 -4.40 -29.54 14.22
CA VAL A 191 -5.83 -29.81 14.33
C VAL A 191 -6.53 -28.45 14.20
N ASP A 192 -7.16 -28.21 13.05
CA ASP A 192 -8.15 -27.13 12.93
C ASP A 192 -9.24 -27.45 13.96
N ALA A 193 -9.31 -26.65 15.02
CA ALA A 193 -10.47 -26.65 15.89
C ALA A 193 -11.68 -26.29 15.00
N ARG A 194 -12.54 -27.29 14.77
CA ARG A 194 -13.75 -27.32 13.91
C ARG A 194 -13.61 -27.95 12.51
N SER A 195 -12.73 -28.93 12.32
CA SER A 195 -12.97 -30.01 11.34
C SER A 195 -13.83 -31.12 11.97
N SER A 196 -15.14 -30.87 12.11
CA SER A 196 -16.13 -31.95 12.26
C SER A 196 -17.28 -31.68 11.30
N ASN A 197 -17.08 -32.00 10.02
CA ASN A 197 -18.08 -32.73 9.24
C ASN A 197 -17.50 -33.14 7.88
N ASN A 198 -17.26 -34.44 7.75
CA ASN A 198 -16.96 -35.13 6.49
C ASN A 198 -18.15 -34.96 5.52
N LYS A 199 -18.11 -33.97 4.63
CA LYS A 199 -19.02 -33.90 3.45
C LYS A 199 -18.58 -32.95 2.32
N GLN A 200 -17.27 -32.74 2.10
CA GLN A 200 -16.76 -31.93 0.97
C GLN A 200 -15.70 -32.66 0.13
N LYS A 201 -15.89 -33.98 -0.08
CA LYS A 201 -15.08 -34.78 -1.00
C LYS A 201 -15.86 -35.08 -2.28
N LYS A 202 -16.31 -34.04 -3.00
CA LYS A 202 -16.89 -34.17 -4.35
C LYS A 202 -17.05 -32.79 -4.99
N LEU A 203 -16.00 -32.23 -5.60
CA LEU A 203 -16.08 -31.17 -6.63
C LEU A 203 -14.70 -30.78 -7.19
N TYR A 204 -13.81 -31.73 -7.44
CA TYR A 204 -12.68 -31.52 -8.35
C TYR A 204 -12.41 -32.82 -9.09
N GLY A 205 -13.09 -32.96 -10.23
CA GLY A 205 -12.99 -34.09 -11.11
C GLY A 205 -13.44 -33.68 -12.51
N SER A 206 -12.55 -33.01 -13.25
CA SER A 206 -12.44 -33.19 -14.70
C SER A 206 -11.06 -32.72 -15.15
N GLN A 207 -10.36 -33.66 -15.77
CA GLN A 207 -9.05 -33.50 -16.38
C GLN A 207 -9.15 -32.51 -17.55
N ILE A 208 -8.31 -31.49 -17.57
CA ILE A 208 -8.04 -30.70 -18.79
C ILE A 208 -6.70 -31.19 -19.33
N THR A 209 -6.74 -31.73 -20.55
CA THR A 209 -5.57 -32.21 -21.30
C THR A 209 -4.89 -31.05 -22.02
N TRP A 210 -3.56 -31.03 -22.00
CA TRP A 210 -2.72 -29.98 -22.58
C TRP A 210 -2.57 -30.17 -24.10
N GLY A 211 -3.00 -29.17 -24.89
CA GLY A 211 -2.61 -29.04 -26.29
C GLY A 211 -1.19 -28.49 -26.39
N LYS A 212 -0.32 -29.19 -27.13
CA LYS A 212 1.00 -28.72 -27.53
C LYS A 212 0.86 -27.73 -28.70
N ASP A 213 1.84 -26.83 -28.77
CA ASP A 213 2.18 -25.94 -29.88
C ASP A 213 1.45 -24.59 -29.98
N SER A 214 2.12 -23.56 -29.46
CA SER A 214 2.28 -22.29 -30.18
C SER A 214 3.46 -21.53 -29.57
N GLY A 215 4.56 -21.46 -30.33
CA GLY A 215 5.78 -20.77 -29.93
C GLY A 215 5.57 -19.27 -29.78
N PHE A 216 6.10 -18.71 -28.70
CA PHE A 216 6.22 -17.27 -28.50
C PHE A 216 7.64 -16.92 -28.03
N TYR A 217 8.20 -15.88 -28.65
CA TYR A 217 9.55 -15.38 -28.42
C TYR A 217 9.76 -15.03 -26.94
N LYS A 218 10.73 -15.71 -26.31
CA LYS A 218 11.23 -15.38 -24.98
C LYS A 218 12.07 -14.10 -25.05
N TYR A 219 11.45 -12.95 -24.79
CA TYR A 219 12.23 -11.78 -24.36
C TYR A 219 12.63 -11.97 -22.89
N LYS A 220 13.88 -12.39 -22.67
CA LYS A 220 14.54 -12.36 -21.36
C LYS A 220 15.29 -11.04 -21.26
N PRO A 221 14.87 -10.05 -20.45
CA PRO A 221 15.74 -8.92 -20.16
C PRO A 221 17.00 -9.45 -19.46
N SER A 222 18.16 -8.99 -19.91
CA SER A 222 19.42 -9.43 -19.33
C SER A 222 19.48 -9.02 -17.86
N LYS A 223 19.92 -9.94 -16.98
CA LYS A 223 20.19 -9.69 -15.54
C LYS A 223 21.12 -8.48 -15.27
N LYS A 224 21.73 -7.91 -16.33
CA LYS A 224 22.63 -6.75 -16.29
C LYS A 224 21.89 -5.40 -16.25
N GLN A 225 20.62 -5.33 -16.66
CA GLN A 225 19.80 -4.10 -16.56
C GLN A 225 19.23 -3.90 -15.15
N LEU A 226 18.73 -4.95 -14.50
CA LEU A 226 18.23 -4.90 -13.11
C LEU A 226 19.33 -4.63 -12.07
N ARG A 227 20.60 -4.98 -12.35
CA ARG A 227 21.74 -4.66 -11.46
C ARG A 227 22.29 -3.24 -11.64
N ARG A 228 21.83 -2.48 -12.65
CA ARG A 228 22.32 -1.11 -12.88
C ARG A 228 21.51 -0.04 -12.13
N SER A 229 20.30 -0.36 -11.67
CA SER A 229 19.45 0.55 -10.88
C SER A 229 19.71 0.51 -9.38
N PHE A 230 20.25 -0.59 -8.84
CA PHE A 230 20.57 -0.72 -7.41
C PHE A 230 22.08 -0.65 -7.19
N GLY A 231 22.59 0.57 -7.02
CA GLY A 231 23.97 0.81 -6.60
C GLY A 231 24.21 0.33 -5.17
N ARG A 232 25.41 -0.20 -4.89
CA ARG A 232 25.84 -0.63 -3.55
C ARG A 232 25.65 0.52 -2.55
N TYR A 233 24.78 0.33 -1.56
CA TYR A 233 24.54 1.28 -0.48
C TYR A 233 25.72 1.25 0.52
N LEU A 234 26.21 2.44 0.89
CA LEU A 234 27.23 2.67 1.91
C LEU A 234 26.55 2.69 3.30
N HIS A 235 27.20 2.08 4.29
CA HIS A 235 26.94 2.07 5.74
C HIS A 235 25.48 2.05 6.25
N LYS A 236 25.03 0.84 6.58
CA LYS A 236 23.81 0.56 7.35
C LYS A 236 24.10 0.66 8.85
N GLU A 237 24.02 1.85 9.43
CA GLU A 237 23.79 1.94 10.87
C GLU A 237 22.29 1.85 11.13
N ILE A 238 21.82 0.68 11.56
CA ILE A 238 20.52 0.61 12.24
C ILE A 238 20.70 1.30 13.58
N LEU A 239 20.48 2.62 13.62
CA LEU A 239 20.28 3.33 14.88
C LEU A 239 18.93 2.90 15.45
N MET A 240 18.87 1.72 16.07
CA MET A 240 17.72 1.27 16.85
C MET A 240 17.57 2.17 18.06
N LYS A 241 16.93 3.32 17.89
CA LYS A 241 16.48 4.12 19.01
C LYS A 241 15.16 3.51 19.48
N LYS A 242 15.23 2.65 20.49
CA LYS A 242 14.04 2.11 21.15
C LYS A 242 13.24 3.27 21.74
N PHE A 243 12.06 3.51 21.20
CA PHE A 243 11.02 4.29 21.86
C PHE A 243 10.03 3.28 22.46
N THR A 244 10.06 3.13 23.78
CA THR A 244 9.02 2.39 24.51
C THR A 244 7.78 3.27 24.59
N GLU A 245 6.76 2.98 23.80
CA GLU A 245 5.43 3.56 23.99
C GLU A 245 4.55 2.68 24.88
N ASN A 246 3.67 3.36 25.62
CA ASN A 246 2.54 2.93 26.45
C ASN A 246 2.41 1.45 26.86
N ALA A 247 2.23 1.24 28.17
CA ALA A 247 1.93 -0.05 28.81
C ALA A 247 0.67 -0.79 28.28
N ALA A 248 -0.11 -0.17 27.40
CA ALA A 248 -1.28 -0.78 26.75
C ALA A 248 -0.90 -1.78 25.64
N TYR A 249 0.29 -1.68 25.06
CA TYR A 249 0.74 -2.49 23.93
C TYR A 249 1.91 -3.40 24.37
N MET A 250 1.60 -4.44 25.17
CA MET A 250 2.64 -5.36 25.64
C MET A 250 3.40 -5.98 24.45
N ASN A 251 4.73 -5.82 24.44
CA ASN A 251 5.69 -6.40 23.49
C ASN A 251 5.86 -5.72 22.12
N ILE A 252 5.26 -4.55 21.87
CA ILE A 252 5.53 -3.77 20.64
C ILE A 252 6.64 -2.76 20.91
N THR A 253 7.61 -2.67 20.01
CA THR A 253 8.64 -1.63 20.06
C THR A 253 8.51 -0.68 18.88
N GLN A 254 8.52 0.62 19.16
CA GLN A 254 8.69 1.64 18.13
C GLN A 254 10.18 1.91 17.95
N ASN A 255 10.63 1.92 16.71
CA ASN A 255 12.01 2.16 16.32
C ASN A 255 12.04 3.09 15.09
N ALA A 256 13.25 3.48 14.69
CA ALA A 256 13.46 4.19 13.44
C ALA A 256 14.63 3.58 12.67
N ILE A 257 14.61 3.74 11.34
CA ILE A 257 15.68 3.37 10.43
C ILE A 257 16.18 4.61 9.69
N SER A 258 17.50 4.76 9.53
CA SER A 258 18.05 5.81 8.68
C SER A 258 17.80 5.48 7.21
N GLN A 259 17.25 6.45 6.47
CA GLN A 259 16.95 6.37 5.05
C GLN A 259 17.60 7.55 4.31
N PRO A 260 18.11 7.37 3.10
CA PRO A 260 18.43 8.47 2.20
C PRO A 260 17.19 9.34 1.93
N ALA A 261 17.35 10.65 1.90
CA ALA A 261 16.30 11.54 1.41
C ALA A 261 16.03 11.30 -0.09
N ASP A 262 17.06 10.92 -0.85
CA ASP A 262 16.95 10.56 -2.26
C ASP A 262 17.71 9.27 -2.58
N HIS A 263 17.00 8.17 -2.84
CA HIS A 263 17.61 6.90 -3.24
C HIS A 263 18.26 6.95 -4.63
N PHE A 264 17.92 7.94 -5.46
CA PHE A 264 18.31 8.01 -6.86
C PHE A 264 19.33 9.12 -7.15
N ASN A 265 19.64 9.96 -6.17
CA ASN A 265 20.72 10.95 -6.24
C ASN A 265 21.86 10.65 -5.25
N LYS A 266 22.90 9.96 -5.74
CA LYS A 266 24.08 9.58 -4.94
C LYS A 266 24.93 10.74 -4.44
N THR A 267 24.72 11.95 -4.96
CA THR A 267 25.44 13.15 -4.50
C THR A 267 24.73 13.84 -3.34
N ASP A 268 23.45 13.52 -3.13
CA ASP A 268 22.69 13.99 -1.98
C ASP A 268 22.99 13.08 -0.78
N ALA A 269 23.73 13.61 0.20
CA ALA A 269 24.10 12.89 1.41
C ALA A 269 23.06 13.08 2.53
N LYS A 270 21.90 13.69 2.24
CA LYS A 270 20.87 13.91 3.25
C LYS A 270 20.21 12.60 3.64
N GLU A 271 20.13 12.36 4.94
CA GLU A 271 19.43 11.23 5.53
C GLU A 271 18.32 11.70 6.47
N TRP A 272 17.38 10.80 6.76
CA TRP A 272 16.25 11.02 7.66
C TRP A 272 15.85 9.72 8.34
N ASN A 273 15.08 9.81 9.42
CA ASN A 273 14.65 8.65 10.20
C ASN A 273 13.21 8.27 9.83
N GLN A 274 13.02 7.07 9.30
CA GLN A 274 11.70 6.49 9.06
C GLN A 274 11.27 5.63 10.24
N ARG A 275 10.05 5.85 10.73
CA ARG A 275 9.51 5.09 11.87
C ARG A 275 9.01 3.72 11.44
N PHE A 276 9.19 2.76 12.34
CA PHE A 276 8.57 1.45 12.22
C PHE A 276 8.26 0.87 13.59
N TRP A 277 7.33 -0.07 13.63
CA TRP A 277 7.02 -0.85 14.82
C TRP A 277 7.35 -2.31 14.57
N ASN A 278 7.78 -2.99 15.62
CA ASN A 278 8.09 -4.41 15.58
C ASN A 278 7.38 -5.14 16.72
N ASN A 279 6.78 -6.28 16.39
CA ASN A 279 6.22 -7.23 17.33
C ASN A 279 6.76 -8.63 17.04
N SER A 280 7.67 -9.10 17.89
CA SER A 280 8.29 -10.43 17.76
C SER A 280 7.67 -11.49 18.66
N VAL A 281 6.47 -11.28 19.22
CA VAL A 281 5.84 -12.20 20.19
C VAL A 281 5.67 -13.63 19.64
N PHE A 282 5.52 -13.78 18.32
CA PHE A 282 5.38 -15.07 17.67
C PHE A 282 6.63 -15.54 16.91
N TYR A 283 7.70 -14.76 16.91
CA TYR A 283 8.89 -15.06 16.13
C TYR A 283 9.56 -16.35 16.64
N LYS A 284 9.82 -17.28 15.71
CA LYS A 284 10.61 -18.49 15.95
C LYS A 284 11.92 -18.39 15.19
N SER A 285 12.98 -19.05 15.67
CA SER A 285 14.26 -19.14 14.93
C SER A 285 14.00 -19.54 13.48
N ASP A 286 14.59 -18.80 12.55
CA ASP A 286 14.46 -19.00 11.09
C ASP A 286 13.03 -18.81 10.53
N GLY A 287 12.14 -18.18 11.30
CA GLY A 287 10.81 -17.80 10.84
C GLY A 287 10.83 -16.77 9.70
N PRO A 288 9.75 -16.69 8.90
CA PRO A 288 9.62 -15.63 7.90
C PRO A 288 9.46 -14.26 8.56
N VAL A 289 9.62 -13.21 7.77
CA VAL A 289 9.32 -11.84 8.18
C VAL A 289 8.07 -11.36 7.46
N PHE A 290 7.10 -10.86 8.23
CA PHE A 290 5.88 -10.25 7.72
C PHE A 290 5.99 -8.75 7.84
N LEU A 291 5.79 -8.05 6.73
CA LEU A 291 5.84 -6.59 6.66
C LEU A 291 4.48 -6.04 6.25
N MET A 292 3.87 -5.26 7.11
CA MET A 292 2.75 -4.40 6.77
C MET A 292 3.32 -3.06 6.27
N ILE A 293 3.01 -2.70 5.03
CA ILE A 293 3.30 -1.37 4.47
C ILE A 293 2.21 -0.43 4.99
N ASP A 294 2.50 0.83 5.32
CA ASP A 294 1.52 1.81 5.79
C ASP A 294 0.86 2.66 4.67
N GLY A 295 -0.31 3.23 4.95
CA GLY A 295 -1.18 3.93 4.00
C GLY A 295 -1.03 5.45 4.08
N GLU A 296 -2.05 6.18 3.64
CA GLU A 296 -2.03 7.64 3.50
C GLU A 296 -2.34 8.38 4.80
N GLY A 297 -1.61 8.08 5.88
CA GLY A 297 -1.83 8.73 7.17
C GLY A 297 -0.76 8.40 8.19
N PRO A 298 -0.83 9.01 9.39
CA PRO A 298 0.07 8.69 10.48
C PRO A 298 0.01 7.20 10.85
N GLY A 299 1.19 6.59 10.98
CA GLY A 299 1.31 5.19 11.33
C GLY A 299 1.00 4.92 12.80
N GLY A 300 0.72 3.66 13.10
CA GLY A 300 0.50 3.22 14.48
C GLY A 300 0.60 1.71 14.64
N PRO A 301 0.75 1.23 15.89
CA PRO A 301 0.94 -0.19 16.16
C PRO A 301 -0.31 -1.05 15.95
N SER A 302 -1.45 -0.46 15.56
CA SER A 302 -2.76 -1.13 15.48
C SER A 302 -2.74 -2.41 14.64
N PHE A 303 -2.06 -2.38 13.49
CA PHE A 303 -1.95 -3.54 12.58
C PHE A 303 -1.10 -4.69 13.14
N ILE A 304 -0.28 -4.44 14.16
CA ILE A 304 0.60 -5.44 14.77
C ILE A 304 0.32 -5.61 16.26
N ASN A 305 -0.87 -5.21 16.71
CA ASN A 305 -1.31 -5.33 18.10
C ASN A 305 -2.51 -6.28 18.29
N ASP A 306 -3.40 -6.40 17.29
CA ASP A 306 -4.56 -7.29 17.42
C ASP A 306 -4.20 -8.72 17.06
N GLU A 307 -4.05 -9.59 18.06
CA GLU A 307 -3.77 -11.02 17.88
C GLU A 307 -4.84 -11.75 17.06
N ASN A 308 -6.07 -11.21 16.98
CA ASN A 308 -7.15 -11.79 16.19
C ASN A 308 -7.11 -11.32 14.73
N SER A 309 -6.31 -10.31 14.40
CA SER A 309 -6.13 -9.88 13.00
C SER A 309 -5.60 -11.05 12.15
N PRO A 310 -5.97 -11.14 10.87
CA PRO A 310 -5.41 -12.15 9.97
C PRO A 310 -3.89 -12.09 9.92
N PHE A 311 -3.32 -10.88 9.93
CA PHE A 311 -1.88 -10.65 9.92
C PHE A 311 -1.17 -11.32 11.10
N LEU A 312 -1.60 -11.06 12.34
CA LEU A 312 -0.99 -11.69 13.52
C LEU A 312 -1.37 -13.16 13.70
N THR A 313 -2.58 -13.56 13.30
CA THR A 313 -2.98 -14.98 13.32
C THR A 313 -2.09 -15.81 12.38
N TRP A 314 -1.76 -15.29 11.21
CA TRP A 314 -0.84 -15.95 10.28
C TRP A 314 0.60 -15.89 10.79
N ALA A 315 1.03 -14.77 11.37
CA ALA A 315 2.35 -14.67 11.99
C ALA A 315 2.54 -15.73 13.09
N LYS A 316 1.55 -15.90 13.98
CA LYS A 316 1.49 -16.97 14.99
C LYS A 316 1.59 -18.36 14.39
N ARG A 317 0.89 -18.60 13.28
CA ARG A 317 0.89 -19.90 12.58
C ARG A 317 2.24 -20.24 11.97
N PHE A 318 2.95 -19.26 11.41
CA PHE A 318 4.21 -19.46 10.70
C PHE A 318 5.46 -19.15 11.53
N GLY A 319 5.31 -18.66 12.76
CA GLY A 319 6.42 -18.23 13.60
C GLY A 319 7.09 -16.96 13.06
N ALA A 320 6.32 -16.07 12.43
CA ALA A 320 6.85 -14.91 11.73
C ALA A 320 7.26 -13.78 12.69
N ASP A 321 8.33 -13.07 12.35
CA ASP A 321 8.61 -11.76 12.92
C ASP A 321 7.77 -10.71 12.19
N THR A 322 7.21 -9.73 12.91
CA THR A 322 6.28 -8.79 12.30
C THR A 322 6.74 -7.34 12.41
N TYR A 323 6.56 -6.62 11.31
CA TYR A 323 6.94 -5.23 11.18
C TYR A 323 5.81 -4.42 10.54
N PHE A 324 5.69 -3.18 10.98
CA PHE A 324 4.87 -2.15 10.36
C PHE A 324 5.76 -0.95 10.05
N LEU A 325 5.89 -0.58 8.78
CA LEU A 325 6.75 0.52 8.34
C LEU A 325 5.89 1.72 7.95
N GLU A 326 6.05 2.83 8.68
CA GLU A 326 5.33 4.08 8.37
C GLU A 326 5.75 4.61 7.00
N HIS A 327 4.78 5.02 6.20
CA HIS A 327 5.03 5.41 4.83
C HIS A 327 5.74 6.77 4.78
N ARG A 328 6.76 6.91 3.92
CA ARG A 328 7.42 8.19 3.68
C ARG A 328 6.40 9.27 3.32
N GLY A 329 6.54 10.44 3.94
CA GLY A 329 5.69 11.60 3.66
C GLY A 329 4.39 11.62 4.46
N TYR A 330 4.20 10.66 5.37
CA TYR A 330 3.05 10.55 6.26
C TYR A 330 3.50 10.39 7.70
N GLY A 331 2.64 10.80 8.64
CA GLY A 331 2.94 10.79 10.07
C GLY A 331 4.24 11.54 10.38
N GLU A 332 5.11 10.92 11.17
CA GLU A 332 6.41 11.52 11.52
C GLU A 332 7.56 11.04 10.61
N SER A 333 7.27 10.17 9.64
CA SER A 333 8.24 9.67 8.65
C SER A 333 8.44 10.67 7.52
N LEU A 334 9.09 11.78 7.85
CA LEU A 334 9.20 12.97 7.02
C LEU A 334 10.65 13.21 6.60
N PRO A 335 10.98 13.17 5.29
CA PRO A 335 12.37 13.31 4.82
C PRO A 335 12.92 14.74 4.91
N THR A 336 12.07 15.71 5.22
CA THR A 336 12.37 17.14 5.23
C THR A 336 11.74 17.84 6.42
N SER A 337 12.05 19.13 6.62
CA SER A 337 11.43 19.97 7.66
C SER A 337 10.11 20.59 7.24
N GLU A 338 9.78 20.54 5.94
CA GLU A 338 8.53 21.03 5.37
C GLU A 338 8.23 20.36 4.00
N GLN A 339 7.02 20.57 3.49
CA GLN A 339 6.51 20.12 2.18
C GLN A 339 6.45 21.26 1.14
N SER A 340 7.54 22.03 1.00
CA SER A 340 7.68 23.00 -0.07
C SER A 340 7.77 22.31 -1.44
N MET A 341 7.64 23.07 -2.53
CA MET A 341 7.74 22.52 -3.88
C MET A 341 9.11 21.86 -4.15
N GLU A 342 10.16 22.38 -3.52
CA GLU A 342 11.53 21.87 -3.63
C GLU A 342 11.73 20.55 -2.87
N THR A 343 10.96 20.33 -1.80
CA THR A 343 11.07 19.14 -0.95
C THR A 343 10.09 18.04 -1.35
N LEU A 344 8.94 18.38 -1.93
CA LEU A 344 7.93 17.42 -2.37
C LEU A 344 8.45 16.39 -3.39
N LYS A 345 9.53 16.70 -4.12
CA LYS A 345 10.23 15.73 -4.98
C LYS A 345 10.67 14.45 -4.24
N TYR A 346 10.87 14.52 -2.93
CA TYR A 346 11.23 13.36 -2.10
C TYR A 346 10.04 12.49 -1.75
N ILE A 347 8.80 12.96 -1.97
CA ILE A 347 7.55 12.22 -1.77
C ILE A 347 7.10 11.67 -3.12
N SER A 348 7.46 10.41 -3.40
CA SER A 348 7.02 9.69 -4.59
C SER A 348 6.94 8.19 -4.32
N SER A 349 6.15 7.48 -5.12
CA SER A 349 6.04 6.02 -5.09
C SER A 349 7.40 5.33 -5.27
N GLU A 350 8.26 5.89 -6.12
CA GLU A 350 9.59 5.34 -6.43
C GLU A 350 10.52 5.40 -5.20
N GLN A 351 10.52 6.52 -4.47
CA GLN A 351 11.29 6.67 -3.22
C GLN A 351 10.75 5.75 -2.13
N ALA A 352 9.43 5.65 -1.98
CA ALA A 352 8.81 4.79 -0.97
C ALA A 352 9.10 3.29 -1.18
N LEU A 353 9.08 2.83 -2.44
CA LEU A 353 9.49 1.46 -2.78
C LEU A 353 10.97 1.23 -2.48
N ALA A 354 11.82 2.24 -2.69
CA ALA A 354 13.24 2.17 -2.36
C ALA A 354 13.48 2.15 -0.84
N ASP A 355 12.69 2.89 -0.04
CA ASP A 355 12.72 2.81 1.42
C ASP A 355 12.41 1.39 1.91
N ILE A 356 11.36 0.76 1.34
CA ILE A 356 10.97 -0.62 1.69
C ILE A 356 12.10 -1.60 1.34
N ALA A 357 12.71 -1.44 0.17
CA ALA A 357 13.84 -2.28 -0.23
C ALA A 357 15.04 -2.13 0.73
N ASN A 358 15.38 -0.88 1.10
CA ASN A 358 16.45 -0.60 2.06
C ASN A 358 16.12 -1.13 3.47
N PHE A 359 14.86 -1.01 3.90
CA PHE A 359 14.38 -1.56 5.16
C PHE A 359 14.53 -3.08 5.23
N ILE A 360 14.08 -3.80 4.20
CA ILE A 360 14.25 -5.25 4.08
C ILE A 360 15.74 -5.61 4.17
N GLU A 361 16.57 -4.88 3.45
CA GLU A 361 18.01 -5.06 3.41
C GLU A 361 18.71 -4.83 4.76
N ALA A 362 18.22 -3.90 5.58
CA ALA A 362 18.73 -3.65 6.92
C ALA A 362 18.26 -4.72 7.92
N ILE A 363 16.97 -5.08 7.89
CA ILE A 363 16.45 -6.15 8.76
C ILE A 363 17.10 -7.51 8.46
N ASN A 364 17.48 -7.78 7.20
CA ASN A 364 18.20 -8.99 6.84
C ASN A 364 19.60 -9.12 7.49
N GLU A 365 20.20 -8.03 8.00
CA GLU A 365 21.47 -8.11 8.75
C GLU A 365 21.28 -8.77 10.12
N ILE A 366 20.10 -8.58 10.73
CA ILE A 366 19.73 -9.15 12.03
C ILE A 366 18.80 -10.37 11.90
N ARG A 367 18.20 -10.59 10.73
CA ARG A 367 17.37 -11.75 10.36
C ARG A 367 17.89 -12.36 9.05
N PRO A 368 19.08 -12.98 9.06
CA PRO A 368 19.66 -13.53 7.84
C PRO A 368 18.79 -14.65 7.27
N ASN A 369 18.71 -14.74 5.95
CA ASN A 369 17.97 -15.78 5.20
C ASN A 369 16.44 -15.79 5.37
N SER A 370 15.84 -14.79 6.03
CA SER A 370 14.39 -14.71 6.19
C SER A 370 13.66 -14.60 4.86
N LYS A 371 12.53 -15.33 4.76
CA LYS A 371 11.55 -15.16 3.68
C LYS A 371 10.60 -14.03 4.04
N TRP A 372 10.33 -13.13 3.10
CA TRP A 372 9.49 -11.97 3.33
C TRP A 372 8.10 -12.16 2.72
N ILE A 373 7.08 -11.78 3.47
CA ILE A 373 5.70 -11.64 2.98
C ILE A 373 5.25 -10.21 3.30
N THR A 374 4.87 -9.47 2.27
CA THR A 374 4.40 -8.10 2.39
C THR A 374 2.88 -8.04 2.32
N PHE A 375 2.28 -7.16 3.11
CA PHE A 375 0.84 -6.95 3.19
C PHE A 375 0.52 -5.47 3.03
N GLY A 376 -0.64 -5.18 2.44
CA GLY A 376 -1.19 -3.84 2.33
C GLY A 376 -2.57 -3.84 1.67
N GLY A 377 -3.34 -2.78 1.92
CA GLY A 377 -4.57 -2.40 1.23
C GLY A 377 -4.62 -0.90 0.90
N SER A 378 -5.66 -0.48 0.19
CA SER A 378 -5.82 0.89 -0.35
C SER A 378 -4.61 1.29 -1.22
N TYR A 379 -3.95 2.42 -0.91
CA TYR A 379 -2.73 2.92 -1.53
C TYR A 379 -1.68 1.88 -1.85
N LYS A 380 -1.51 0.92 -0.93
CA LYS A 380 -0.42 -0.07 -0.93
C LYS A 380 -0.54 -1.07 -2.10
N TYR A 381 -1.66 -1.02 -2.82
CA TYR A 381 -2.03 -1.93 -3.89
C TYR A 381 -2.22 -1.25 -5.26
N ASN A 382 -2.31 0.09 -5.31
CA ASN A 382 -2.65 0.83 -6.54
C ASN A 382 -1.44 1.23 -7.38
#